data_AF-W4ME10-F1
#
_entry.id   AF-W4ME10-F1
#
_cell.length_a   1.000
_cell.length_b   1.000
_cell.length_c   1.000
_cell.angle_alpha   90.00
_cell.angle_beta   90.00
_cell.angle_gamma   90.00
#
_symmetry.space_group_name_H-M   'P 1'
#
loop_
_entity.id
_entity.type
_entity.pdbx_description
1 polymer ?
#
loop_
_entity_poly.entity_id
_entity_poly.type
_entity_poly.pdbx_seq_one_letter_code
_entity_poly.pdbx_strand_id
1 'polypeptide(L)'
;MKWLKEPLLHFLLIGAVLFLVFGLVSDENAGQTDHRLVVSTGRIKQLATIFARTWQRPPTRSELQGLVDDFILEEVYYRQAVAMGLDRDDTLIRRRLRQKLQFLIDDAAALAEPTDIDLTAYLTAHADRFRRDSTYTFRQVYISPNRHGEDLDGYVEQQLAALRAGGEVNGDPSTLPAFYERASSHAVDRSFGAGFSRQLDEQVLGKWQGPIPSGLGVHLIRIESRTEGTVPDLAEVRPEVAREWAITKRNESRRKMNERLLMDYEVIVEWPEDQMKDLGKTALNTP
;
A
#
# COMPACT_ATOMS: atom_id res chain seq x y z
N MET A 1 72.64 -13.62 -21.51
CA MET A 1 71.62 -13.08 -20.58
C MET A 1 70.35 -12.77 -21.36
N LYS A 2 69.42 -13.74 -21.48
CA LYS A 2 68.20 -13.61 -22.30
C LYS A 2 67.07 -12.81 -21.62
N TRP A 3 67.24 -12.47 -20.34
CA TRP A 3 66.17 -11.94 -19.48
C TRP A 3 66.01 -10.42 -19.62
N LEU A 4 67.04 -9.70 -20.11
CA LEU A 4 66.98 -8.27 -20.41
C LEU A 4 66.31 -7.93 -21.76
N LYS A 5 65.87 -8.92 -22.54
CA LYS A 5 65.17 -8.70 -23.81
C LYS A 5 63.72 -9.16 -23.81
N GLU A 6 63.22 -9.66 -22.68
CA GLU A 6 61.85 -10.16 -22.57
C GLU A 6 60.90 -8.99 -22.25
N PRO A 7 59.97 -8.64 -23.17
CA PRO A 7 59.06 -7.50 -22.99
C PRO A 7 58.16 -7.66 -21.76
N LEU A 8 57.84 -8.91 -21.42
CA LEU A 8 56.95 -9.26 -20.32
C LEU A 8 57.59 -8.94 -18.96
N LEU A 9 58.92 -9.13 -18.83
CA LEU A 9 59.66 -8.78 -17.63
C LEU A 9 59.67 -7.26 -17.41
N HIS A 10 59.82 -6.48 -18.49
CA HIS A 10 59.79 -5.01 -18.43
C HIS A 10 58.40 -4.51 -18.06
N PHE A 11 57.35 -5.09 -18.64
CA PHE A 11 55.97 -4.74 -18.29
C PHE A 11 55.65 -5.04 -16.83
N LEU A 12 56.10 -6.18 -16.31
CA LEU A 12 55.87 -6.57 -14.91
C LEU A 12 56.67 -5.67 -13.95
N LEU A 13 57.91 -5.31 -14.30
CA LEU A 13 58.75 -4.43 -13.49
C LEU A 13 58.23 -2.98 -13.49
N ILE A 14 57.82 -2.47 -14.66
CA ILE A 14 57.17 -1.16 -14.78
C ILE A 14 55.83 -1.16 -14.04
N GLY A 15 55.04 -2.23 -14.15
CA GLY A 15 53.79 -2.40 -13.42
C GLY A 15 54.00 -2.46 -11.91
N ALA A 16 55.02 -3.18 -11.44
CA ALA A 16 55.38 -3.24 -10.02
C ALA A 16 55.87 -1.89 -9.49
N VAL A 17 56.67 -1.16 -10.27
CA VAL A 17 57.12 0.19 -9.93
C VAL A 17 55.95 1.17 -9.93
N LEU A 18 55.06 1.12 -10.93
CA LEU A 18 53.83 1.92 -10.95
C LEU A 18 52.92 1.58 -9.78
N PHE A 19 52.80 0.30 -9.40
CA PHE A 19 51.99 -0.13 -8.25
C PHE A 19 52.61 0.33 -6.93
N LEU A 20 53.94 0.29 -6.79
CA LEU A 20 54.65 0.83 -5.62
C LEU A 20 54.56 2.35 -5.54
N VAL A 21 54.79 3.05 -6.66
CA VAL A 21 54.63 4.51 -6.73
C VAL A 21 53.17 4.89 -6.49
N PHE A 22 52.21 4.15 -7.06
CA PHE A 22 50.80 4.36 -6.82
C PHE A 22 50.44 4.03 -5.37
N GLY A 23 51.03 3.04 -4.72
CA GLY A 23 50.80 2.75 -3.30
C GLY A 23 51.51 3.73 -2.34
N LEU A 24 52.56 4.42 -2.80
CA LEU A 24 53.27 5.45 -2.03
C LEU A 24 52.75 6.87 -2.30
N VAL A 25 52.09 7.10 -3.44
CA VAL A 25 51.45 8.37 -3.84
C VAL A 25 49.95 8.35 -3.59
N SER A 26 49.30 7.20 -3.76
CA SER A 26 47.97 6.95 -3.20
C SER A 26 48.18 6.61 -1.74
N ASP A 27 48.36 7.67 -0.98
CA ASP A 27 47.98 7.75 0.42
C ASP A 27 46.74 6.87 0.63
N GLU A 28 46.74 6.02 1.67
CA GLU A 28 45.61 5.18 2.11
C GLU A 28 44.39 6.03 2.57
N ASN A 29 44.28 7.26 2.06
CA ASN A 29 43.37 8.33 2.39
C ASN A 29 42.50 8.70 1.18
N ALA A 30 41.73 7.75 0.65
CA ALA A 30 40.41 8.05 0.05
C ALA A 30 39.41 8.49 1.16
N GLY A 31 39.89 9.41 2.01
CA GLY A 31 39.41 9.70 3.35
C GLY A 31 40.34 10.67 4.09
N GLN A 32 41.08 11.53 3.36
CA GLN A 32 41.67 12.72 3.98
C GLN A 32 40.52 13.53 4.56
N THR A 33 40.32 13.35 5.85
CA THR A 33 39.36 14.05 6.67
C THR A 33 39.89 15.47 6.72
N ASP A 34 39.31 16.35 5.91
CA ASP A 34 39.42 17.77 6.21
C ASP A 34 38.77 17.95 7.59
N HIS A 35 39.59 17.93 8.65
CA HIS A 35 39.17 18.18 10.03
C HIS A 35 38.61 19.61 10.18
N ARG A 36 38.66 20.41 9.11
CA ARG A 36 37.97 21.69 9.02
C ARG A 36 36.46 21.47 8.85
N LEU A 37 35.74 21.87 9.89
CA LEU A 37 34.29 22.02 9.85
C LEU A 37 33.97 23.50 9.63
N VAL A 38 33.31 23.83 8.51
CA VAL A 38 32.90 25.20 8.18
C VAL A 38 31.39 25.34 8.33
N VAL A 39 30.95 26.06 9.37
CA VAL A 39 29.54 26.47 9.50
C VAL A 39 29.32 27.73 8.68
N SER A 40 28.77 27.58 7.48
CA SER A 40 28.58 28.71 6.56
C SER A 40 27.51 29.70 7.05
N THR A 41 27.59 30.96 6.58
CA THR A 41 26.55 31.97 6.83
C THR A 41 25.16 31.50 6.38
N GLY A 42 25.09 30.73 5.29
CA GLY A 42 23.85 30.12 4.81
C GLY A 42 23.26 29.12 5.80
N ARG A 43 24.12 28.26 6.40
CA ARG A 43 23.71 27.31 7.44
C ARG A 43 23.17 28.03 8.68
N ILE A 44 23.85 29.09 9.14
CA ILE A 44 23.39 29.89 10.29
C ILE A 44 22.02 30.52 10.01
N LYS A 45 21.81 31.07 8.81
CA LYS A 45 20.50 31.60 8.38
C LYS A 45 19.41 30.52 8.37
N GLN A 46 19.73 29.31 7.92
CA GLN A 46 18.80 28.19 7.94
C GLN A 46 18.40 27.81 9.37
N LEU A 47 19.36 27.67 10.29
CA LEU A 47 19.10 27.39 11.71
C LEU A 47 18.19 28.45 12.33
N ALA A 48 18.49 29.73 12.09
CA ALA A 48 17.65 30.84 12.55
C ALA A 48 16.23 30.81 11.95
N THR A 49 16.10 30.42 10.68
CA THR A 49 14.80 30.30 10.00
C THR A 49 13.95 29.17 10.59
N ILE A 50 14.56 28.02 10.86
CA ILE A 50 13.88 26.88 11.49
C ILE A 50 13.41 27.27 12.90
N PHE A 51 14.28 27.89 13.71
CA PHE A 51 13.91 28.40 15.02
C PHE A 51 12.72 29.36 14.94
N ALA A 52 12.78 30.33 14.02
CA ALA A 52 11.73 31.33 13.88
C ALA A 52 10.38 30.72 13.44
N ARG A 53 10.38 29.67 12.62
CA ARG A 53 9.14 28.96 12.26
C ARG A 53 8.52 28.24 13.45
N THR A 54 9.33 27.63 14.31
CA THR A 54 8.84 26.91 15.49
C THR A 54 8.38 27.85 16.58
N TRP A 55 9.16 28.90 16.88
CA TRP A 55 8.94 29.80 18.02
C TRP A 55 8.25 31.12 17.65
N GLN A 56 7.95 31.34 16.36
CA GLN A 56 7.30 32.54 15.82
C GLN A 56 8.02 33.87 16.15
N ARG A 57 9.34 33.82 16.42
CA ARG A 57 10.21 34.98 16.64
C ARG A 57 11.67 34.67 16.25
N PRO A 58 12.52 35.66 15.95
CA PRO A 58 13.94 35.42 15.73
C PRO A 58 14.65 34.91 17.02
N PRO A 59 15.71 34.09 16.89
CA PRO A 59 16.52 33.68 18.03
C PRO A 59 17.33 34.86 18.58
N THR A 60 17.53 34.85 19.90
CA THR A 60 18.55 35.71 20.54
C THR A 60 19.95 35.22 20.17
N ARG A 61 20.98 36.04 20.44
CA ARG A 61 22.38 35.65 20.17
C ARG A 61 22.78 34.37 20.91
N SER A 62 22.37 34.21 22.16
CA SER A 62 22.69 33.01 22.96
C SER A 62 21.99 31.77 22.43
N GLU A 63 20.72 31.88 22.03
CA GLU A 63 19.97 30.78 21.45
C GLU A 63 20.56 30.37 20.09
N LEU A 64 20.91 31.34 19.24
CA LEU A 64 21.53 31.08 17.96
C LEU A 64 22.91 30.42 18.14
N GLN A 65 23.69 30.84 19.14
CA GLN A 65 24.96 30.19 19.47
C GLN A 65 24.74 28.73 19.87
N GLY A 66 23.76 28.45 20.75
CA GLY A 66 23.42 27.07 21.14
C GLY A 66 23.03 26.19 19.93
N LEU A 67 22.22 26.71 19.01
CA LEU A 67 21.88 25.99 17.77
C LEU A 67 23.10 25.70 16.89
N VAL A 68 24.07 26.61 16.86
CA VAL A 68 25.32 26.43 16.10
C VAL A 68 26.19 25.38 16.77
N ASP A 69 26.33 25.43 18.10
CA ASP A 69 27.12 24.47 18.88
C ASP A 69 26.55 23.05 18.76
N ASP A 70 25.23 22.90 18.86
CA ASP A 70 24.54 21.62 18.66
C ASP A 70 24.76 21.07 17.25
N PHE A 71 24.65 21.94 16.22
CA PHE A 71 24.90 21.54 14.83
C PHE A 71 26.35 21.09 14.61
N ILE A 72 27.33 21.77 15.21
CA ILE A 72 28.74 21.36 15.15
C ILE A 72 28.90 19.96 15.74
N LEU A 73 28.31 19.71 16.90
CA LEU A 73 28.41 18.42 17.57
C LEU A 73 27.73 17.30 16.75
N GLU A 74 26.55 17.57 16.19
CA GLU A 74 25.84 16.66 15.28
C GLU A 74 26.73 16.26 14.10
N GLU A 75 27.34 17.24 13.42
CA GLU A 75 28.20 17.01 12.26
C GLU A 75 29.47 16.22 12.64
N VAL A 76 30.08 16.52 13.79
CA VAL A 76 31.23 15.75 14.30
C VAL A 76 30.84 14.30 14.56
N TYR A 77 29.74 14.06 15.28
CA TYR A 77 29.27 12.70 15.55
C TYR A 77 28.88 11.94 14.29
N TYR A 78 28.22 12.60 13.34
CA TYR A 78 27.89 12.00 12.05
C TYR A 78 29.16 11.56 11.29
N ARG A 79 30.16 12.44 11.16
CA ARG A 79 31.43 12.11 10.51
C ARG A 79 32.15 10.96 11.19
N GLN A 80 32.20 10.95 12.52
CA GLN A 80 32.82 9.85 13.28
C GLN A 80 32.05 8.53 13.10
N ALA A 81 30.71 8.56 13.14
CA ALA A 81 29.89 7.37 12.94
C ALA A 81 30.09 6.75 11.55
N VAL A 82 30.16 7.57 10.50
CA VAL A 82 30.45 7.11 9.12
C VAL A 82 31.90 6.61 9.00
N ALA A 83 32.87 7.29 9.62
CA ALA A 83 34.27 6.84 9.62
C ALA A 83 34.43 5.48 10.31
N MET A 84 33.64 5.22 11.37
CA MET A 84 33.55 3.93 12.04
C MET A 84 32.70 2.89 11.29
N GLY A 85 32.07 3.27 10.18
CA GLY A 85 31.22 2.39 9.37
C GLY A 85 29.92 1.99 10.05
N LEU A 86 29.42 2.75 11.04
CA LEU A 86 28.19 2.45 11.77
C LEU A 86 26.92 2.55 10.89
N ASP A 87 27.05 3.12 9.68
CA ASP A 87 26.03 3.17 8.65
C ASP A 87 25.96 1.91 7.77
N ARG A 88 27.00 1.06 7.80
CA ARG A 88 27.11 -0.14 6.98
C ARG A 88 26.33 -1.29 7.62
N ASP A 89 25.58 -2.02 6.80
CA ASP A 89 24.82 -3.22 7.20
C ASP A 89 23.80 -3.05 8.32
N ASP A 90 23.52 -1.80 8.73
CA ASP A 90 22.42 -1.49 9.64
C ASP A 90 21.08 -1.44 8.87
N THR A 91 20.15 -2.31 9.27
CA THR A 91 18.86 -2.46 8.60
C THR A 91 17.96 -1.23 8.77
N LEU A 92 18.06 -0.49 9.87
CA LEU A 92 17.26 0.71 10.12
C LEU A 92 17.75 1.87 9.25
N ILE A 93 19.07 2.05 9.17
CA ILE A 93 19.70 3.06 8.30
C ILE A 93 19.40 2.76 6.84
N ARG A 94 19.60 1.52 6.39
CA ARG A 94 19.25 1.09 5.02
C ARG A 94 17.76 1.33 4.70
N ARG A 95 16.86 0.95 5.61
CA ARG A 95 15.42 1.21 5.46
C ARG A 95 15.12 2.70 5.38
N ARG A 96 15.78 3.54 6.18
CA ARG A 96 15.53 4.98 6.20
C ARG A 96 16.04 5.67 4.93
N LEU A 97 17.20 5.27 4.42
CA LEU A 97 17.71 5.74 3.13
C LEU A 97 16.78 5.33 1.98
N ARG A 98 16.30 4.08 1.97
CA ARG A 98 15.29 3.62 0.99
C ARG A 98 14.03 4.48 1.04
N GLN A 99 13.49 4.74 2.23
CA GLN A 99 12.32 5.61 2.40
C GLN A 99 12.58 7.04 1.91
N LYS A 100 13.76 7.59 2.21
CA LYS A 100 14.14 8.94 1.74
C LYS A 100 14.23 9.00 0.21
N LEU A 101 14.80 7.97 -0.42
CA LEU A 101 14.85 7.88 -1.88
C LEU A 101 13.44 7.72 -2.48
N GLN A 102 12.59 6.88 -1.90
CA GLN A 102 11.20 6.72 -2.32
C GLN A 102 10.42 8.04 -2.25
N PHE A 103 10.62 8.82 -1.19
CA PHE A 103 10.01 10.14 -1.05
C PHE A 103 10.44 11.09 -2.17
N LEU A 104 11.73 11.16 -2.50
CA LEU A 104 12.23 11.99 -3.60
C LEU A 104 11.66 11.58 -4.97
N ILE A 105 11.46 10.28 -5.19
CA ILE A 105 10.84 9.75 -6.42
C ILE A 105 9.35 10.12 -6.47
N ASP A 106 8.63 10.01 -5.36
CA ASP A 106 7.19 10.29 -5.28
C ASP A 106 6.89 11.78 -5.50
N ASP A 107 7.74 12.69 -4.99
CA ASP A 107 7.61 14.14 -5.20
C ASP A 107 7.81 14.55 -6.67
N ALA A 108 8.77 13.93 -7.36
CA ALA A 108 9.02 14.18 -8.79
C ALA A 108 7.87 13.70 -9.69
N ALA A 109 7.09 12.71 -9.24
CA ALA A 109 5.96 12.17 -9.99
C ALA A 109 4.66 13.01 -9.87
N ALA A 110 4.57 13.91 -8.90
CA ALA A 110 3.35 14.63 -8.53
C ALA A 110 3.10 15.96 -9.28
N LEU A 111 3.78 16.19 -10.40
CA LEU A 111 3.87 17.53 -11.01
C LEU A 111 2.70 17.94 -11.93
N ALA A 112 1.81 17.02 -12.31
CA ALA A 112 0.69 17.34 -13.21
C ALA A 112 -0.66 17.20 -12.50
N GLU A 113 -1.40 18.31 -12.41
CA GLU A 113 -2.80 18.32 -11.99
C GLU A 113 -3.66 17.60 -13.06
N PRO A 114 -4.57 16.69 -12.66
CA PRO A 114 -5.42 15.98 -13.61
C PRO A 114 -6.43 16.92 -14.27
N THR A 115 -6.64 16.73 -15.57
CA THR A 115 -7.74 17.40 -16.29
C THR A 115 -9.07 16.69 -16.02
N ASP A 116 -10.19 17.37 -16.25
CA ASP A 116 -11.51 16.74 -16.12
C ASP A 116 -11.70 15.58 -17.13
N ILE A 117 -10.99 15.60 -18.27
CA ILE A 117 -10.95 14.49 -19.22
C ILE A 117 -10.28 13.27 -18.59
N ASP A 118 -9.13 13.45 -17.93
CA ASP A 118 -8.42 12.37 -17.22
C ASP A 118 -9.28 11.77 -16.11
N LEU A 119 -9.95 12.63 -15.34
CA LEU A 119 -10.80 12.20 -14.24
C LEU A 119 -12.06 11.49 -14.72
N THR A 120 -12.66 11.95 -15.83
CA THR A 120 -13.82 11.28 -16.43
C THR A 120 -13.45 9.89 -16.95
N ALA A 121 -12.32 9.78 -17.66
CA ALA A 121 -11.79 8.51 -18.14
C ALA A 121 -11.50 7.55 -16.97
N TYR A 122 -10.91 8.06 -15.89
CA TYR A 122 -10.62 7.27 -14.70
C TYR A 122 -11.89 6.79 -13.99
N LEU A 123 -12.87 7.67 -13.78
CA LEU A 123 -14.16 7.34 -13.18
C LEU A 123 -14.89 6.27 -13.99
N THR A 124 -14.85 6.36 -15.32
CA THR A 124 -15.49 5.38 -16.21
C THR A 124 -14.79 4.02 -16.13
N ALA A 125 -13.45 4.01 -16.16
CA ALA A 125 -12.66 2.78 -16.09
C ALA A 125 -12.74 2.08 -14.71
N HIS A 126 -13.06 2.83 -13.65
CA HIS A 126 -13.12 2.33 -12.27
C HIS A 126 -14.50 2.57 -11.63
N ALA A 127 -15.56 2.53 -12.44
CA ALA A 127 -16.93 2.85 -12.06
C ALA A 127 -17.39 2.15 -10.77
N ASP A 128 -17.09 0.86 -10.62
CA ASP A 128 -17.52 0.07 -9.46
C ASP A 128 -16.93 0.57 -8.14
N ARG A 129 -15.77 1.24 -8.17
CA ARG A 129 -15.13 1.79 -6.97
C ARG A 129 -15.81 3.06 -6.46
N PHE A 130 -16.45 3.81 -7.35
CA PHE A 130 -17.12 5.07 -7.05
C PHE A 130 -18.65 4.93 -7.00
N ARG A 131 -19.16 3.75 -7.35
CA ARG A 131 -20.58 3.44 -7.32
C ARG A 131 -21.10 3.54 -5.88
N ARG A 132 -22.21 4.26 -5.69
CA ARG A 132 -22.93 4.23 -4.41
C ARG A 132 -23.56 2.86 -4.22
N ASP A 133 -23.61 2.38 -2.98
CA ASP A 133 -24.28 1.12 -2.67
C ASP A 133 -25.75 1.14 -3.10
N SER A 134 -26.23 0.03 -3.66
CA SER A 134 -27.67 -0.21 -3.79
C SER A 134 -28.31 -0.25 -2.40
N THR A 135 -29.56 0.21 -2.28
CA THR A 135 -30.30 0.14 -1.01
C THR A 135 -31.57 -0.68 -1.16
N TYR A 136 -31.87 -1.47 -0.14
CA TYR A 136 -32.99 -2.41 -0.12
C TYR A 136 -33.82 -2.18 1.13
N THR A 137 -35.14 -2.17 0.96
CA THR A 137 -36.09 -2.35 2.05
C THR A 137 -36.77 -3.70 1.80
N PHE A 138 -36.63 -4.64 2.74
CA PHE A 138 -37.12 -6.00 2.56
C PHE A 138 -37.48 -6.67 3.88
N ARG A 139 -38.35 -7.68 3.77
CA ARG A 139 -38.63 -8.64 4.84
C ARG A 139 -37.96 -9.96 4.55
N GLN A 140 -37.60 -10.68 5.61
CA GLN A 140 -37.03 -12.01 5.48
C GLN A 140 -37.61 -12.99 6.50
N VAL A 141 -37.70 -14.25 6.08
CA VAL A 141 -38.00 -15.41 6.90
C VAL A 141 -36.78 -16.32 6.82
N TYR A 142 -36.13 -16.53 7.96
CA TYR A 142 -34.96 -17.40 8.08
C TYR A 142 -35.40 -18.85 8.33
N ILE A 143 -34.73 -19.79 7.67
CA ILE A 143 -34.92 -21.22 7.83
C ILE A 143 -33.55 -21.85 8.09
N SER A 144 -33.43 -22.56 9.20
CA SER A 144 -32.19 -23.17 9.68
C SER A 144 -31.99 -24.57 9.09
N PRO A 145 -30.94 -24.81 8.29
CA PRO A 145 -30.66 -26.15 7.75
C PRO A 145 -30.53 -27.21 8.85
N ASN A 146 -29.91 -26.86 9.98
CA ASN A 146 -29.70 -27.77 11.11
C ASN A 146 -31.00 -28.23 11.80
N ARG A 147 -32.11 -27.51 11.65
CA ARG A 147 -33.39 -27.85 12.31
C ARG A 147 -34.26 -28.75 11.45
N HIS A 148 -34.16 -28.63 10.13
CA HIS A 148 -35.02 -29.34 9.16
C HIS A 148 -34.31 -30.49 8.46
N GLY A 149 -32.98 -30.55 8.51
CA GLY A 149 -32.20 -31.71 8.07
C GLY A 149 -32.47 -32.09 6.62
N GLU A 150 -32.79 -33.37 6.39
CA GLU A 150 -33.04 -33.92 5.04
C GLU A 150 -34.33 -33.38 4.38
N ASP A 151 -35.29 -32.84 5.14
CA ASP A 151 -36.54 -32.29 4.62
C ASP A 151 -36.49 -30.75 4.44
N LEU A 152 -35.28 -30.17 4.42
CA LEU A 152 -35.12 -28.72 4.29
C LEU A 152 -35.82 -28.16 3.06
N ASP A 153 -35.65 -28.79 1.89
CA ASP A 153 -36.20 -28.30 0.63
C ASP A 153 -37.74 -28.34 0.63
N GLY A 154 -38.33 -29.44 1.11
CA GLY A 154 -39.78 -29.58 1.24
C GLY A 154 -40.38 -28.55 2.21
N TYR A 155 -39.71 -28.33 3.35
CA TYR A 155 -40.11 -27.32 4.31
C TYR A 155 -40.06 -25.91 3.72
N VAL A 156 -38.96 -25.55 3.05
CA VAL A 156 -38.78 -24.25 2.38
C VAL A 156 -39.88 -24.00 1.34
N GLU A 157 -40.17 -24.99 0.49
CA GLU A 157 -41.23 -24.89 -0.52
C GLU A 157 -42.61 -24.68 0.11
N GLN A 158 -42.92 -25.42 1.17
CA GLN A 158 -44.17 -25.28 1.91
C GLN A 158 -44.31 -23.87 2.50
N GLN A 159 -43.27 -23.35 3.15
CA GLN A 159 -43.29 -22.00 3.71
C GLN A 159 -43.43 -20.92 2.64
N LEU A 160 -42.71 -21.07 1.52
CA LEU A 160 -42.80 -20.13 0.40
C LEU A 160 -44.19 -20.13 -0.25
N ALA A 161 -44.82 -21.31 -0.38
CA ALA A 161 -46.19 -21.43 -0.89
C ALA A 161 -47.19 -20.74 0.05
N ALA A 162 -47.08 -20.93 1.36
CA ALA A 162 -47.93 -20.26 2.35
C ALA A 162 -47.79 -18.73 2.28
N LEU A 163 -46.56 -18.22 2.22
CA LEU A 163 -46.28 -16.78 2.08
C LEU A 163 -46.85 -16.20 0.77
N ARG A 164 -46.76 -16.94 -0.34
CA ARG A 164 -47.32 -16.52 -1.64
C ARG A 164 -48.85 -16.52 -1.65
N ALA A 165 -49.48 -17.38 -0.86
CA ALA A 165 -50.93 -17.40 -0.65
C ALA A 165 -51.43 -16.28 0.30
N GLY A 166 -50.52 -15.47 0.85
CA GLY A 166 -50.86 -14.40 1.80
C GLY A 166 -50.97 -14.86 3.26
N GLY A 167 -50.55 -16.09 3.57
CA GLY A 167 -50.42 -16.57 4.93
C GLY A 167 -49.24 -15.90 5.67
N GLU A 168 -49.27 -15.96 6.99
CA GLU A 168 -48.15 -15.56 7.83
C GLU A 168 -47.30 -16.80 8.17
N VAL A 169 -45.98 -16.66 8.00
CA VAL A 169 -45.00 -17.69 8.38
C VAL A 169 -44.05 -17.09 9.40
N ASN A 170 -43.95 -17.74 10.56
CA ASN A 170 -42.90 -17.47 11.53
C ASN A 170 -41.71 -18.38 11.19
N GLY A 171 -40.58 -17.75 10.83
CA GLY A 171 -39.33 -18.47 10.56
C GLY A 171 -38.71 -19.06 11.82
N ASP A 172 -37.57 -19.72 11.63
CA ASP A 172 -36.77 -20.22 12.75
C ASP A 172 -36.14 -19.07 13.56
N PRO A 173 -35.83 -19.29 14.85
CA PRO A 173 -35.11 -18.32 15.65
C PRO A 173 -33.79 -17.88 15.00
N SER A 174 -33.61 -16.57 14.87
CA SER A 174 -32.42 -15.94 14.28
C SER A 174 -32.07 -14.66 15.03
N THR A 175 -30.79 -14.29 15.02
CA THR A 175 -30.33 -12.97 15.45
C THR A 175 -30.56 -11.90 14.37
N LEU A 176 -30.86 -12.32 13.14
CA LEU A 176 -31.13 -11.41 12.04
C LEU A 176 -32.53 -10.79 12.19
N PRO A 177 -32.69 -9.47 12.03
CA PRO A 177 -33.99 -8.83 11.93
C PRO A 177 -34.88 -9.46 10.85
N ALA A 178 -36.18 -9.50 11.11
CA ALA A 178 -37.17 -9.92 10.10
C ALA A 178 -37.45 -8.83 9.06
N PHE A 179 -37.09 -7.58 9.35
CA PHE A 179 -37.29 -6.42 8.47
C PHE A 179 -36.03 -5.56 8.43
N TYR A 180 -35.69 -5.11 7.23
CA TYR A 180 -34.60 -4.20 6.94
C TYR A 180 -35.15 -3.00 6.19
N GLU A 181 -34.83 -1.80 6.68
CA GLU A 181 -35.22 -0.54 6.07
C GLU A 181 -33.99 0.15 5.49
N ARG A 182 -34.02 0.46 4.18
CA ARG A 182 -32.95 1.18 3.46
C ARG A 182 -31.54 0.62 3.73
N ALA A 183 -31.41 -0.70 3.86
CA ALA A 183 -30.14 -1.36 4.08
C ALA A 183 -29.28 -1.29 2.81
N SER A 184 -28.03 -0.84 2.92
CA SER A 184 -27.09 -0.85 1.78
C SER A 184 -26.67 -2.27 1.40
N SER A 185 -26.28 -2.48 0.14
CA SER A 185 -25.67 -3.73 -0.35
C SER A 185 -24.52 -4.19 0.56
N HIS A 186 -23.67 -3.27 1.01
CA HIS A 186 -22.60 -3.59 1.96
C HIS A 186 -23.12 -4.06 3.33
N ALA A 187 -24.18 -3.44 3.86
CA ALA A 187 -24.76 -3.87 5.13
C ALA A 187 -25.41 -5.25 5.00
N VAL A 188 -26.11 -5.51 3.89
CA VAL A 188 -26.69 -6.81 3.56
C VAL A 188 -25.59 -7.88 3.47
N ASP A 189 -24.52 -7.64 2.72
CA ASP A 189 -23.43 -8.60 2.58
C ASP A 189 -22.70 -8.88 3.90
N ARG A 190 -22.60 -7.89 4.81
CA ARG A 190 -22.04 -8.13 6.15
C ARG A 190 -22.94 -9.01 7.03
N SER A 191 -24.26 -8.93 6.88
CA SER A 191 -25.21 -9.71 7.67
C SER A 191 -25.42 -11.12 7.13
N PHE A 192 -25.44 -11.30 5.81
CA PHE A 192 -25.80 -12.56 5.17
C PHE A 192 -24.61 -13.27 4.48
N GLY A 193 -23.50 -12.56 4.27
CA GLY A 193 -22.32 -13.07 3.57
C GLY A 193 -22.09 -12.36 2.24
N ALA A 194 -20.83 -12.37 1.78
CA ALA A 194 -20.41 -11.67 0.58
C ALA A 194 -21.19 -12.12 -0.66
N GLY A 195 -21.74 -11.17 -1.41
CA GLY A 195 -22.49 -11.43 -2.64
C GLY A 195 -23.98 -11.76 -2.44
N PHE A 196 -24.51 -11.73 -1.22
CA PHE A 196 -25.94 -11.94 -0.96
C PHE A 196 -26.80 -10.82 -1.58
N SER A 197 -26.36 -9.56 -1.50
CA SER A 197 -27.04 -8.41 -2.11
C SER A 197 -27.24 -8.56 -3.62
N ARG A 198 -26.29 -9.17 -4.34
CA ARG A 198 -26.45 -9.46 -5.78
C ARG A 198 -27.60 -10.41 -6.08
N GLN A 199 -27.84 -11.39 -5.20
CA GLN A 199 -29.00 -12.28 -5.35
C GLN A 199 -30.32 -11.52 -5.18
N LEU A 200 -30.33 -10.41 -4.42
CA LEU A 200 -31.49 -9.52 -4.27
C LEU A 200 -31.75 -8.66 -5.51
N ASP A 201 -30.73 -8.37 -6.31
CA ASP A 201 -30.88 -7.62 -7.57
C ASP A 201 -31.70 -8.39 -8.63
N GLU A 202 -31.68 -9.72 -8.55
CA GLU A 202 -32.42 -10.61 -9.45
C GLU A 202 -33.89 -10.80 -9.05
N GLN A 203 -34.27 -10.38 -7.83
CA GLN A 203 -35.60 -10.63 -7.28
C GLN A 203 -36.63 -9.61 -7.73
N VAL A 204 -37.86 -10.07 -7.92
CA VAL A 204 -39.02 -9.23 -8.24
C VAL A 204 -39.52 -8.47 -7.01
N LEU A 205 -39.77 -7.17 -7.15
CA LEU A 205 -40.34 -6.35 -6.08
C LEU A 205 -41.75 -6.82 -5.68
N GLY A 206 -42.05 -6.72 -4.39
CA GLY A 206 -43.36 -6.97 -3.79
C GLY A 206 -43.74 -8.44 -3.64
N LYS A 207 -42.93 -9.40 -4.11
CA LYS A 207 -43.23 -10.84 -4.07
C LYS A 207 -42.27 -11.60 -3.14
N TRP A 208 -42.80 -12.57 -2.40
CA TRP A 208 -41.99 -13.53 -1.65
C TRP A 208 -41.27 -14.49 -2.60
N GLN A 209 -39.95 -14.57 -2.44
CA GLN A 209 -39.03 -15.36 -3.25
C GLN A 209 -37.98 -16.06 -2.38
N GLY A 210 -37.32 -17.05 -2.96
CA GLY A 210 -36.36 -17.94 -2.33
C GLY A 210 -36.46 -19.34 -2.95
N PRO A 211 -35.66 -20.30 -2.47
CA PRO A 211 -34.65 -20.16 -1.43
C PRO A 211 -33.48 -19.25 -1.84
N ILE A 212 -33.07 -18.33 -0.96
CA ILE A 212 -31.84 -17.54 -1.12
C ILE A 212 -30.84 -18.03 -0.08
N PRO A 213 -29.78 -18.75 -0.48
CA PRO A 213 -28.78 -19.28 0.45
C PRO A 213 -27.84 -18.17 0.96
N SER A 214 -27.45 -18.31 2.23
CA SER A 214 -26.47 -17.47 2.91
C SER A 214 -25.49 -18.34 3.71
N GLY A 215 -24.44 -17.73 4.27
CA GLY A 215 -23.55 -18.44 5.19
C GLY A 215 -24.21 -18.89 6.49
N LEU A 216 -25.42 -18.40 6.79
CA LEU A 216 -26.18 -18.70 8.00
C LEU A 216 -27.28 -19.75 7.75
N GLY A 217 -27.81 -19.84 6.55
CA GLY A 217 -28.89 -20.77 6.20
C GLY A 217 -29.69 -20.31 4.98
N VAL A 218 -30.97 -20.63 4.96
CA VAL A 218 -31.86 -20.32 3.83
C VAL A 218 -32.79 -19.17 4.19
N HIS A 219 -32.98 -18.25 3.24
CA HIS A 219 -33.84 -17.08 3.42
C HIS A 219 -34.94 -17.05 2.37
N LEU A 220 -36.17 -16.79 2.82
CA LEU A 220 -37.27 -16.35 1.98
C LEU A 220 -37.39 -14.83 2.12
N ILE A 221 -37.34 -14.10 1.02
CA ILE A 221 -37.25 -12.64 1.02
C ILE A 221 -38.38 -12.03 0.21
N ARG A 222 -38.93 -10.93 0.71
CA ARG A 222 -39.82 -10.03 -0.03
C ARG A 222 -39.22 -8.64 -0.03
N ILE A 223 -38.79 -8.19 -1.20
CA ILE A 223 -38.24 -6.84 -1.38
C ILE A 223 -39.41 -5.88 -1.55
N GLU A 224 -39.53 -4.89 -0.66
CA GLU A 224 -40.55 -3.84 -0.74
C GLU A 224 -40.10 -2.72 -1.69
N SER A 225 -38.83 -2.31 -1.58
CA SER A 225 -38.24 -1.32 -2.48
C SER A 225 -36.75 -1.59 -2.71
N ARG A 226 -36.27 -1.28 -3.92
CA ARG A 226 -34.84 -1.29 -4.27
C ARG A 226 -34.49 0.02 -4.95
N THR A 227 -33.41 0.66 -4.51
CA THR A 227 -32.77 1.77 -5.24
C THR A 227 -31.41 1.29 -5.68
N GLU A 228 -31.19 1.24 -6.99
CA GLU A 228 -29.92 0.77 -7.55
C GLU A 228 -28.79 1.76 -7.29
N GLY A 229 -27.63 1.19 -6.98
CA GLY A 229 -26.39 1.94 -6.84
C GLY A 229 -25.92 2.52 -8.16
N THR A 230 -25.87 3.85 -8.25
CA THR A 230 -25.37 4.55 -9.44
C THR A 230 -23.96 5.08 -9.22
N VAL A 231 -23.23 5.21 -10.31
CA VAL A 231 -21.97 5.97 -10.35
C VAL A 231 -22.36 7.44 -10.34
N PRO A 232 -21.93 8.24 -9.35
CA PRO A 232 -22.21 9.68 -9.31
C PRO A 232 -21.55 10.41 -10.47
N ASP A 233 -22.07 11.59 -10.83
CA ASP A 233 -21.43 12.44 -11.81
C ASP A 233 -20.06 12.92 -11.30
N LEU A 234 -19.11 13.16 -12.22
CA LEU A 234 -17.78 13.64 -11.84
C LEU A 234 -17.85 14.88 -10.95
N ALA A 235 -18.79 15.80 -11.19
CA ALA A 235 -18.95 17.00 -10.37
C ALA A 235 -19.21 16.68 -8.88
N GLU A 236 -19.90 15.58 -8.58
CA GLU A 236 -20.21 15.16 -7.21
C GLU A 236 -19.01 14.49 -6.51
N VAL A 237 -18.18 13.77 -7.27
CA VAL A 237 -17.06 12.96 -6.73
C VAL A 237 -15.67 13.44 -7.16
N ARG A 238 -15.56 14.60 -7.81
CA ARG A 238 -14.31 15.13 -8.38
C ARG A 238 -13.13 15.08 -7.41
N PRO A 239 -13.25 15.51 -6.14
CA PRO A 239 -12.12 15.47 -5.20
C PRO A 239 -11.66 14.04 -4.88
N GLU A 240 -12.58 13.08 -4.86
CA GLU A 240 -12.27 11.68 -4.58
C GLU A 240 -11.60 11.02 -5.78
N VAL A 241 -12.17 11.21 -6.98
CA VAL A 241 -11.60 10.73 -8.23
C VAL A 241 -10.20 11.30 -8.44
N ALA A 242 -10.00 12.59 -8.18
CA ALA A 242 -8.69 13.24 -8.31
C ALA A 242 -7.63 12.65 -7.35
N ARG A 243 -8.00 12.39 -6.09
CA ARG A 243 -7.09 11.74 -5.12
C ARG A 243 -6.71 10.34 -5.58
N GLU A 244 -7.69 9.54 -5.98
CA GLU A 244 -7.45 8.15 -6.40
C GLU A 244 -6.65 8.08 -7.69
N TRP A 245 -6.95 8.93 -8.67
CA TRP A 245 -6.15 9.08 -9.87
C TRP A 245 -4.70 9.44 -9.54
N ALA A 246 -4.47 10.40 -8.63
CA ALA A 246 -3.13 10.81 -8.23
C ALA A 246 -2.35 9.68 -7.55
N ILE A 247 -3.02 8.87 -6.72
CA ILE A 247 -2.43 7.67 -6.11
C ILE A 247 -2.04 6.66 -7.19
N THR A 248 -2.93 6.38 -8.15
CA THR A 248 -2.64 5.48 -9.27
C THR A 248 -1.43 5.97 -10.07
N LYS A 249 -1.39 7.26 -10.44
CA LYS A 249 -0.29 7.85 -11.22
C LYS A 249 1.04 7.84 -10.47
N ARG A 250 1.03 8.12 -9.16
CA ARG A 250 2.23 8.02 -8.32
C ARG A 250 2.76 6.59 -8.31
N ASN A 251 1.90 5.60 -8.12
CA ASN A 251 2.29 4.20 -8.13
C ASN A 251 2.84 3.74 -9.49
N GLU A 252 2.25 4.18 -10.60
CA GLU A 252 2.74 3.93 -11.96
C GLU A 252 4.14 4.52 -12.17
N SER A 253 4.34 5.79 -11.82
CA SER A 253 5.63 6.48 -11.95
C SER A 253 6.70 5.82 -11.08
N ARG A 254 6.37 5.48 -9.83
CA ARG A 254 7.29 4.78 -8.93
C ARG A 254 7.69 3.41 -9.47
N ARG A 255 6.74 2.65 -10.03
CA ARG A 255 7.03 1.36 -10.66
C ARG A 255 8.02 1.53 -11.81
N LYS A 256 7.78 2.48 -12.72
CA LYS A 256 8.68 2.76 -13.85
C LYS A 256 10.08 3.19 -13.38
N MET A 257 10.16 4.01 -12.33
CA MET A 257 11.45 4.41 -11.77
C MET A 257 12.19 3.22 -11.16
N ASN A 258 11.50 2.38 -10.38
CA ASN A 258 12.11 1.17 -9.82
C ASN A 258 12.62 0.22 -10.92
N GLU A 259 11.84 0.01 -11.99
CA GLU A 259 12.26 -0.78 -13.14
C GLU A 259 13.55 -0.22 -13.75
N ARG A 260 13.60 1.10 -13.99
CA ARG A 260 14.80 1.77 -14.50
C ARG A 260 16.01 1.59 -13.58
N LEU A 261 15.83 1.77 -12.27
CA LEU A 261 16.90 1.61 -11.30
C LEU A 261 17.43 0.17 -11.30
N LEU A 262 16.55 -0.83 -11.41
CA LEU A 262 16.96 -2.24 -11.47
C LEU A 262 17.77 -2.57 -12.74
N MET A 263 17.55 -1.87 -13.85
CA MET A 263 18.33 -2.09 -15.09
C MET A 263 19.81 -1.73 -14.94
N ASP A 264 20.17 -0.92 -13.93
CA ASP A 264 21.55 -0.56 -13.64
C ASP A 264 22.31 -1.66 -12.84
N TYR A 265 21.63 -2.76 -12.49
CA TYR A 265 22.20 -3.84 -11.69
C TYR A 265 22.06 -5.20 -12.38
N GLU A 266 23.11 -6.00 -12.33
CA GLU A 266 23.01 -7.45 -12.51
C GLU A 266 22.57 -8.06 -11.19
N VAL A 267 21.37 -8.66 -11.16
CA VAL A 267 20.80 -9.25 -9.95
C VAL A 267 20.99 -10.77 -10.00
N ILE A 268 21.93 -11.26 -9.19
CA ILE A 268 22.13 -12.68 -8.94
C ILE A 268 21.51 -13.00 -7.58
N VAL A 269 20.56 -13.95 -7.54
CA VAL A 269 19.93 -14.39 -6.31
C VAL A 269 20.34 -15.82 -6.01
N GLU A 270 21.13 -16.00 -4.95
CA GLU A 270 21.51 -17.31 -4.44
C GLU A 270 20.50 -17.74 -3.36
N TRP A 271 19.71 -18.77 -3.68
CA TRP A 271 18.71 -19.30 -2.77
C TRP A 271 19.30 -20.47 -1.96
N PRO A 272 19.08 -20.52 -0.63
CA PRO A 272 19.49 -21.67 0.17
C PRO A 272 18.59 -22.87 -0.13
N GLU A 273 19.08 -23.81 -0.93
CA GLU A 273 18.33 -25.02 -1.37
C GLU A 273 17.73 -25.81 -0.20
N ASP A 274 18.41 -25.80 0.95
CA ASP A 274 18.05 -26.53 2.16
C ASP A 274 16.74 -26.02 2.78
N GLN A 275 16.52 -24.69 2.73
CA GLN A 275 15.34 -24.04 3.29
C GLN A 275 14.15 -24.06 2.33
N MET A 276 14.41 -24.16 1.03
CA MET A 276 13.36 -24.30 0.01
C MET A 276 12.65 -25.66 0.09
N LYS A 277 13.36 -26.73 0.48
CA LYS A 277 12.77 -28.08 0.65
C LYS A 277 11.71 -28.16 1.74
N ASP A 278 11.78 -27.28 2.75
CA ASP A 278 10.84 -27.25 3.87
C ASP A 278 9.59 -26.42 3.53
N LEU A 279 9.75 -25.32 2.79
CA LEU A 279 8.64 -24.49 2.29
C LEU A 279 7.74 -25.25 1.29
N GLY A 280 8.31 -26.19 0.53
CA GLY A 280 7.55 -27.08 -0.37
C GLY A 280 6.69 -28.14 0.34
N LYS A 281 6.97 -28.44 1.62
CA LYS A 281 6.19 -29.41 2.41
C LYS A 281 5.00 -28.78 3.14
N THR A 282 5.04 -27.47 3.39
CA THR A 282 3.96 -26.76 4.09
C THR A 282 2.83 -26.29 3.15
N ALA A 283 3.07 -26.21 1.84
CA ALA A 283 2.10 -25.73 0.86
C ALA A 283 1.11 -26.79 0.33
N LEU A 284 1.11 -28.03 0.87
CA LEU A 284 0.20 -29.11 0.45
C LEU A 284 -0.76 -29.62 1.53
N ASN A 285 -0.82 -28.96 2.70
CA ASN A 285 -1.84 -29.26 3.69
C ASN A 285 -2.54 -27.96 4.11
N THR A 286 -3.50 -27.54 3.29
CA THR A 286 -4.66 -26.80 3.77
C THR A 286 -5.87 -27.32 2.98
N PRO A 287 -6.94 -27.79 3.66
CA PRO A 287 -8.17 -28.21 3.01
C PRO A 287 -8.89 -27.06 2.31
#